data_AF-A0A941WHX2-F1
#
_entry.id   AF-A0A941WHX2-F1
#
_cell.length_a   1.000
_cell.length_b   1.000
_cell.length_c   1.000
_cell.angle_alpha   90.00
_cell.angle_beta   90.00
_cell.angle_gamma   90.00
#
_symmetry.space_group_name_H-M   'P 1'
#
loop_
_entity.id
_entity.type
_entity.pdbx_description
1 polymer ?
#
loop_
_entity_poly.entity_id
_entity_poly.type
_entity_poly.pdbx_seq_one_letter_code
_entity_poly.pdbx_strand_id
1 'polypeptide(L)' 'MAATRDGKMWRCQFYYKDWQGVSHKKNKRGFKTKGEAEQWERNFLQQQQKNLDINFENFVHIY' A
#
# COMPACT_ATOMS: atom_id res chain seq x y z
N MET A 1 0.90 4.97 12.03
CA MET A 1 -0.01 3.93 12.55
C MET A 1 -1.25 3.89 11.65
N ALA A 2 -1.28 2.99 10.66
CA ALA A 2 -2.35 2.94 9.66
C ALA A 2 -3.60 2.17 10.12
N ALA A 3 -3.50 1.35 11.17
CA ALA A 3 -4.61 0.54 11.65
C ALA A 3 -5.42 1.27 12.73
N THR A 4 -6.66 1.66 12.41
CA THR A 4 -7.63 2.21 13.36
C THR A 4 -8.71 1.18 13.70
N ARG A 5 -9.24 1.22 14.92
CA ARG A 5 -10.38 0.38 15.33
C ARG A 5 -11.69 1.04 14.91
N ASP A 6 -12.48 0.34 14.11
CA ASP A 6 -13.81 0.75 13.61
C ASP A 6 -14.85 -0.22 14.20
N GLY A 7 -15.25 0.04 15.46
CA GLY A 7 -16.14 -0.85 16.22
C GLY A 7 -15.50 -2.21 16.54
N LYS A 8 -16.07 -3.30 16.00
CA LYS A 8 -15.57 -4.69 16.13
C LYS A 8 -14.51 -5.07 15.09
N MET A 9 -14.27 -4.22 14.10
CA MET A 9 -13.37 -4.50 12.98
C MET A 9 -12.24 -3.47 12.93
N TRP A 10 -11.15 -3.84 12.28
CA TRP A 10 -10.00 -2.98 12.02
C TRP A 10 -10.08 -2.42 10.60
N ARG A 11 -9.66 -1.17 10.46
CA ARG A 11 -9.47 -0.50 9.17
C ARG A 11 -8.02 -0.10 9.02
N CYS A 12 -7.49 -0.25 7.81
CA CYS A 12 -6.18 0.23 7.42
C CYS A 12 -6.34 1.48 6.55
N GLN A 13 -5.77 2.60 6.97
CA GLN A 13 -5.69 3.83 6.18
C GLN A 13 -4.26 4.33 6.16
N PHE A 14 -3.68 4.41 4.96
CA PHE A 14 -2.34 4.95 4.75
C PHE A 14 -2.27 5.80 3.48
N TYR A 15 -1.24 6.62 3.43
CA TYR A 15 -0.88 7.37 2.24
C TYR A 15 0.38 6.72 1.66
N TYR A 16 0.41 6.55 0.35
CA TYR A 16 1.62 6.15 -0.36
C TYR A 16 1.86 7.14 -1.49
N LYS A 17 3.14 7.42 -1.76
CA LYS A 17 3.54 8.14 -2.97
C LYS A 17 3.76 7.14 -4.07
N ASP A 18 3.21 7.41 -5.23
CA ASP A 18 3.59 6.68 -6.43
C ASP A 18 4.96 7.15 -6.96
N TRP A 19 5.40 6.54 -8.06
CA TRP A 19 6.63 6.91 -8.76
C TRP A 19 6.56 8.29 -9.42
N GLN A 20 5.36 8.80 -9.68
CA GLN A 20 5.13 10.13 -10.24
C GLN A 20 5.16 11.24 -9.17
N GLY A 21 5.31 10.87 -7.88
CA GLY A 21 5.29 11.79 -6.74
C GLY A 21 3.89 12.16 -6.25
N VAL A 22 2.84 11.58 -6.83
CA VAL A 22 1.44 11.77 -6.45
C VAL A 22 1.14 10.97 -5.18
N SER A 23 0.58 11.64 -4.18
CA SER A 23 0.18 11.02 -2.93
C SER A 23 -1.21 10.40 -3.06
N HIS A 24 -1.28 9.08 -3.05
CA HIS A 24 -2.54 8.34 -3.07
C HIS A 24 -2.94 7.93 -1.66
N LYS A 25 -4.22 8.17 -1.35
CA LYS A 25 -4.82 7.68 -0.10
C LYS A 25 -5.40 6.30 -0.35
N LYS A 26 -4.98 5.31 0.45
CA LYS A 26 -5.60 3.98 0.45
C LYS A 26 -6.30 3.71 1.76
N ASN A 27 -7.51 3.19 1.64
CA ASN A 27 -8.37 2.79 2.74
C ASN A 27 -8.84 1.37 2.44
N LYS A 28 -8.78 0.51 3.45
CA LYS A 28 -9.44 -0.78 3.44
C LYS A 28 -10.01 -1.07 4.82
N ARG A 29 -11.25 -1.53 4.86
CA ARG A 29 -11.99 -1.86 6.09
C ARG A 29 -12.34 -3.35 6.11
N GLY A 30 -12.63 -3.88 7.31
CA GLY A 30 -13.12 -5.25 7.49
C GLY A 30 -12.06 -6.26 7.95
N PHE A 31 -10.93 -5.80 8.48
CA PHE A 31 -9.94 -6.70 9.09
C PHE A 31 -10.44 -7.15 10.47
N LYS A 32 -10.23 -8.42 10.83
CA LYS A 32 -10.62 -8.92 12.17
C LYS A 32 -9.59 -8.53 13.22
N THR A 33 -8.32 -8.44 12.82
CA THR A 33 -7.20 -8.10 13.71
C THR A 33 -6.38 -6.93 13.18
N LYS A 34 -5.66 -6.26 14.09
CA LYS A 34 -4.69 -5.22 13.73
C LYS A 34 -3.56 -5.78 12.85
N GLY A 35 -3.10 -7.00 13.16
CA GLY A 35 -2.02 -7.66 12.41
C GLY A 35 -2.37 -7.90 10.94
N GLU A 36 -3.60 -8.32 10.63
CA GLU A 36 -4.04 -8.47 9.24
C GLU A 36 -4.05 -7.13 8.48
N ALA A 37 -4.44 -6.04 9.16
CA ALA A 37 -4.43 -4.71 8.57
C ALA A 37 -3.01 -4.22 8.25
N GLU A 38 -2.06 -4.47 9.15
CA GLU A 38 -0.62 -4.14 8.98
C GLU A 38 0.05 -5.02 7.91
N GLN A 39 -0.28 -6.32 7.88
CA GLN A 39 0.24 -7.24 6.87
C GLN A 39 -0.25 -6.86 5.46
N TRP A 40 -1.52 -6.43 5.35
CA TRP A 40 -2.07 -5.96 4.09
C TRP A 40 -1.39 -4.68 3.58
N GLU A 41 -1.12 -3.70 4.46
CA GLU A 41 -0.33 -2.51 4.13
C GLU A 41 1.06 -2.89 3.61
N ARG A 42 1.78 -3.76 4.33
CA ARG A 42 3.11 -4.24 3.91
C ARG A 42 3.08 -4.92 2.55
N ASN A 43 2.12 -5.83 2.33
CA ASN A 43 1.98 -6.52 1.05
C ASN A 43 1.64 -5.54 -0.08
N PHE A 44 0.81 -4.54 0.18
CA PHE A 44 0.47 -3.51 -0.80
C PHE A 44 1.69 -2.67 -1.18
N LEU A 45 2.46 -2.20 -0.20
CA LEU A 45 3.68 -1.42 -0.44
C LEU A 45 4.75 -2.24 -1.19
N GLN A 46 4.93 -3.52 -0.84
CA GLN A 46 5.83 -4.41 -1.58
C GLN A 46 5.38 -4.64 -3.02
N GLN A 47 4.07 -4.86 -3.25
CA GLN A 47 3.54 -4.98 -4.61
C GLN A 47 3.75 -3.69 -5.40
N GLN A 48 3.52 -2.52 -4.80
CA GLN A 48 3.77 -1.24 -5.46
C GLN A 48 5.25 -1.03 -5.78
N GLN A 49 6.17 -1.34 -4.86
CA GLN A 49 7.61 -1.27 -5.12
C GLN A 49 8.05 -2.21 -6.25
N LYS A 50 7.60 -3.47 -6.25
CA LYS A 50 7.91 -4.41 -7.34
C LYS A 50 7.38 -3.97 -8.70
N ASN A 51 6.16 -3.43 -8.75
CA ASN A 51 5.60 -2.90 -10.00
C ASN A 51 6.38 -1.65 -10.48
N LEU A 52 6.88 -0.83 -9.56
CA LEU A 52 7.75 0.29 -9.87
C LEU A 52 9.07 -0.15 -10.53
N ASP A 53 9.72 -1.15 -9.93
CA ASP A 53 11.01 -1.68 -10.38
C ASP A 53 10.91 -2.22 -11.82
N ILE A 54 9.87 -3.03 -12.08
CA ILE A 54 9.59 -3.59 -13.41
C ILE A 54 9.34 -2.48 -14.44
N ASN A 55 8.59 -1.43 -14.08
CA ASN A 55 8.32 -0.34 -15.01
C ASN A 55 9.59 0.47 -15.30
N PHE A 56 10.52 0.57 -14.35
CA PHE A 56 11.79 1.29 -14.51
C PHE A 56 12.79 0.52 -15.38
N GLU A 57 12.99 -0.78 -15.13
CA GLU A 57 13.83 -1.63 -16.00
C GLU A 57 13.36 -1.61 -17.46
N ASN A 58 12.03 -1.65 -17.67
CA ASN A 58 11.46 -1.62 -19.01
C ASN A 58 11.57 -0.24 -19.68
N PHE A 59 11.63 0.85 -18.89
CA PHE A 59 11.83 2.20 -19.41
C PHE A 59 13.29 2.48 -19.78
N VAL A 60 14.24 1.92 -19.03
CA VAL A 60 15.69 2.11 -19.27
C VAL A 60 16.15 1.37 -20.53
N HIS A 61 15.45 0.31 -20.96
CA HIS A 61 15.82 -0.45 -22.16
C HIS A 61 15.51 0.26 -23.50
N ILE A 62 14.89 1.44 -23.48
CA ILE A 62 14.52 2.21 -24.68
C ILE A 62 15.46 3.42 -24.93
N TYR A 63 16.50 3.61 -24.10
CA TYR A 63 17.52 4.64 -24.29
C TYR A 63 18.93 4.03 -24.36
#